data_AF-Q9N2S4-F1
#
_entry.id   AF-Q9N2S4-F1
#
_cell.length_a   1.000
_cell.length_b   1.000
_cell.length_c   1.000
_cell.angle_alpha   90.00
_cell.angle_beta   90.00
_cell.angle_gamma   90.00
#
_symmetry.space_group_name_H-M   'P 1'
#
loop_
_entity.id
_entity.type
_entity.pdbx_description
1 polymer ?
#
loop_
_entity_poly.entity_id
_entity_poly.type
_entity_poly.pdbx_seq_one_letter_code
_entity_poly.pdbx_strand_id
1 'polypeptide(L)'
;MDVPSLEDIAFPIVLENFQNGTYNDFETHLDLQSSNIIFASLLSKRSSEVVKFFPKISKNFFLTKVNLKNVRLTHPMIKLLSEHTLESLALGDQAIRKDYKNDIAQVDEILQIILNKKSANNLRQLDISGSRRFLNGAIKKIGKLLPSLQSLIVCDRLFSGSDFQKLCSSFKNLKSLDISDTGVSSLYGISQLTNLETLAMRNLNICEFGHIFRLSKLEALDLSFTKFDRIPVIMRQYSESRGFIPNLKFLDCSGTDVTFSILDELLQKHEKLKKIVVAETLLENDEVDGVEIMNFATFDSNKKTLNYMTSKKNLDSVIFLLRNFETLFYKIQEISKIESSFSLVKEILKSIEVFSNDSIICSIGLKCIGNILRSSKVTRNEQIYVVRHLLKILNRYLKIFPIHEFIIFKIWEILSLPELIRISHLNTEALCKQIQRYSDHESSQIPFRAFMQILEFHDLENINFMKPLLDLLDFYKINILRNLATIKSVANIEVFHEKENIDFLRKLLIGNINFRVRNGKYIFAELAYNASTILFSITSNCSPHSYAHVESEKIRSELSEIISIIGIHQITANVDAVLSNNFLEKLIILTKSDESILFALLTLQIMLHQKKENEKNVLTKLCFYQKLRQNVQIL
;
A
#
# COMPACT_ATOMS: atom_id res chain seq x y z
N MET A 1 9.42 -17.41 -12.38
CA MET A 1 9.38 -15.98 -12.77
C MET A 1 7.95 -15.68 -13.17
N ASP A 2 7.26 -14.80 -12.46
CA ASP A 2 6.00 -14.27 -12.98
C ASP A 2 6.35 -13.03 -13.80
N VAL A 3 6.45 -13.20 -15.12
CA VAL A 3 6.45 -12.07 -16.05
C VAL A 3 5.05 -11.46 -15.95
N PRO A 4 4.90 -10.15 -15.67
CA PRO A 4 3.59 -9.51 -15.63
C PRO A 4 2.86 -9.80 -16.94
N SER A 5 1.57 -10.10 -16.85
CA SER A 5 0.79 -10.30 -18.08
C SER A 5 0.78 -9.01 -18.90
N LEU A 6 0.59 -9.13 -20.21
CA LEU A 6 0.40 -7.95 -21.05
C LEU A 6 -0.77 -7.09 -20.55
N GLU A 7 -1.79 -7.72 -19.95
CA GLU A 7 -2.92 -7.05 -19.30
C GLU A 7 -2.45 -6.18 -18.11
N ASP A 8 -1.58 -6.70 -17.23
CA ASP A 8 -1.05 -5.97 -16.08
C ASP A 8 -0.24 -4.73 -16.48
N ILE A 9 0.42 -4.78 -17.64
CA ILE A 9 1.21 -3.66 -18.18
C ILE A 9 0.31 -2.66 -18.90
N ALA A 10 -0.63 -3.14 -19.72
CA ALA A 10 -1.51 -2.30 -20.51
C ALA A 10 -2.56 -1.58 -19.65
N PHE A 11 -3.08 -2.24 -18.61
CA PHE A 11 -4.20 -1.71 -17.82
C PHE A 11 -3.92 -0.33 -17.19
N PRO A 12 -2.79 -0.10 -16.49
CA PRO A 12 -2.47 1.23 -15.95
C PRO A 12 -2.40 2.31 -17.03
N ILE A 13 -1.82 1.99 -18.19
CA ILE A 13 -1.67 2.91 -19.33
C ILE A 13 -3.03 3.24 -19.94
N VAL A 14 -3.88 2.24 -20.15
CA VAL A 14 -5.25 2.42 -20.65
C VAL A 14 -6.06 3.27 -19.67
N LEU A 15 -5.98 2.96 -18.38
CA LEU A 15 -6.68 3.71 -17.33
C LEU A 15 -6.20 5.16 -17.27
N GLU A 16 -4.90 5.40 -17.34
CA GLU A 16 -4.31 6.74 -17.37
C GLU A 16 -4.74 7.52 -18.62
N ASN A 17 -4.63 6.92 -19.81
CA ASN A 17 -5.07 7.55 -21.05
C ASN A 17 -6.58 7.84 -21.06
N PHE A 18 -7.38 6.93 -20.51
CA PHE A 18 -8.81 7.14 -20.39
C PHE A 18 -9.09 8.31 -19.44
N GLN A 19 -8.40 8.39 -18.29
CA GLN A 19 -8.54 9.47 -17.32
C GLN A 19 -8.07 10.84 -17.86
N ASN A 20 -6.97 10.86 -18.60
CA ASN A 20 -6.41 12.08 -19.22
C ASN A 20 -7.23 12.56 -20.42
N GLY A 21 -8.23 11.77 -20.86
CA GLY A 21 -8.99 12.07 -22.07
C GLY A 21 -8.20 11.88 -23.36
N THR A 22 -6.99 11.30 -23.29
CA THR A 22 -6.11 11.02 -24.43
C THR A 22 -6.39 9.68 -25.09
N TYR A 23 -7.28 8.86 -24.52
CA TYR A 23 -7.74 7.61 -25.12
C TYR A 23 -8.62 7.90 -26.36
N ASN A 24 -8.08 8.49 -27.40
CA ASN A 24 -8.83 8.85 -28.60
C ASN A 24 -9.03 7.60 -29.47
N ASP A 25 -10.31 7.30 -29.76
CA ASP A 25 -10.77 6.46 -30.87
C ASP A 25 -9.97 5.18 -31.18
N PHE A 26 -10.30 4.08 -30.50
CA PHE A 26 -10.31 2.80 -31.20
C PHE A 26 -11.71 2.59 -31.79
N GLU A 27 -11.77 2.15 -33.05
CA GLU A 27 -12.99 1.69 -33.72
C GLU A 27 -13.61 0.44 -33.05
N THR A 28 -12.91 -0.17 -32.09
CA THR A 28 -13.26 -1.44 -31.48
C THR A 28 -13.78 -1.29 -30.04
N HIS A 29 -14.79 -2.09 -29.71
CA HIS A 29 -15.26 -2.28 -28.34
C HIS A 29 -14.17 -2.90 -27.45
N LEU A 30 -14.11 -2.50 -26.18
CA LEU A 30 -13.32 -3.18 -25.16
C LEU A 30 -13.95 -4.53 -24.83
N ASP A 31 -13.12 -5.52 -24.49
CA ASP A 31 -13.61 -6.81 -24.02
C ASP A 31 -14.34 -6.69 -22.66
N LEU A 32 -15.06 -7.75 -22.29
CA LEU A 32 -15.88 -7.79 -21.07
C LEU A 32 -15.06 -7.58 -19.79
N GLN A 33 -13.87 -8.17 -19.70
CA GLN A 33 -13.04 -8.10 -18.50
C GLN A 33 -12.49 -6.70 -18.33
N SER A 34 -11.85 -6.15 -19.37
CA SER A 34 -11.30 -4.79 -19.37
C SER A 34 -12.39 -3.74 -19.11
N SER A 35 -13.56 -3.89 -19.73
CA SER A 35 -14.70 -2.99 -19.53
C SER A 35 -15.10 -2.88 -18.05
N ASN A 36 -15.23 -4.02 -17.37
CA ASN A 36 -15.64 -4.06 -15.97
C ASN A 36 -14.56 -3.48 -15.04
N ILE A 37 -13.28 -3.81 -15.25
CA ILE A 37 -12.18 -3.37 -14.38
C ILE A 37 -11.96 -1.85 -14.51
N ILE A 38 -11.98 -1.32 -15.74
CA ILE A 38 -11.84 0.13 -15.98
C ILE A 38 -13.02 0.87 -15.37
N PHE A 39 -14.25 0.39 -15.58
CA PHE A 39 -15.44 1.02 -15.00
C PHE A 39 -15.39 1.04 -13.46
N ALA A 40 -15.03 -0.08 -12.82
CA ALA A 40 -14.85 -0.14 -11.37
C ALA A 40 -13.79 0.86 -10.86
N SER A 41 -12.69 1.02 -11.61
CA SER A 41 -11.65 1.99 -11.29
C SER A 41 -12.12 3.44 -11.39
N LEU A 42 -12.96 3.75 -12.39
CA LEU A 42 -13.57 5.07 -12.54
C LEU A 42 -14.54 5.40 -11.40
N LEU A 43 -15.32 4.43 -10.93
CA LEU A 43 -16.25 4.63 -9.80
C LEU A 43 -15.57 5.03 -8.49
N SER A 44 -14.26 4.81 -8.34
CA SER A 44 -13.47 5.26 -7.19
C SER A 44 -13.17 6.77 -7.16
N LYS A 45 -13.48 7.50 -8.24
CA LYS A 45 -13.24 8.94 -8.40
C LYS A 45 -14.47 9.77 -8.01
N ARG A 46 -14.34 11.11 -7.99
CA ARG A 46 -15.47 12.02 -7.73
C ARG A 46 -16.53 11.88 -8.82
N SER A 47 -17.81 11.81 -8.43
CA SER A 47 -18.94 11.57 -9.36
C SER A 47 -18.98 12.53 -10.55
N SER A 48 -18.70 13.82 -10.34
CA SER A 48 -18.68 14.84 -11.40
C SER A 48 -17.63 14.56 -12.49
N GLU A 49 -16.47 14.03 -12.11
CA GLU A 49 -15.38 13.70 -13.04
C GLU A 49 -15.69 12.45 -13.87
N VAL A 50 -16.53 11.55 -13.35
CA VAL A 50 -16.84 10.27 -14.00
C VAL A 50 -17.92 10.43 -15.07
N VAL A 51 -18.91 11.29 -14.84
CA VAL A 51 -20.06 11.49 -15.75
C VAL A 51 -19.63 11.88 -17.16
N LYS A 52 -18.54 12.65 -17.32
CA LYS A 52 -18.01 13.05 -18.64
C LYS A 52 -17.60 11.86 -19.53
N PHE A 53 -17.31 10.71 -18.94
CA PHE A 53 -16.93 9.49 -19.66
C PHE A 53 -18.11 8.62 -20.06
N PHE A 54 -19.31 8.85 -19.52
CA PHE A 54 -20.48 7.98 -19.76
C PHE A 54 -20.83 7.80 -21.24
N PRO A 55 -20.87 8.84 -22.11
CA PRO A 55 -21.16 8.65 -23.53
C PRO A 55 -20.19 7.69 -24.22
N LYS A 56 -18.92 7.72 -23.82
CA LYS A 56 -17.87 6.85 -24.35
C LYS A 56 -17.96 5.43 -23.80
N ILE A 57 -18.32 5.27 -22.53
CA ILE A 57 -18.56 3.97 -21.91
C ILE A 57 -19.77 3.31 -22.59
N SER A 58 -20.88 4.03 -22.75
CA SER A 58 -22.07 3.56 -23.49
C SER A 58 -21.74 3.03 -24.89
N LYS A 59 -20.81 3.68 -25.60
CA LYS A 59 -20.44 3.29 -26.97
C LYS A 59 -19.47 2.10 -27.00
N ASN A 60 -18.46 2.09 -26.15
CA ASN A 60 -17.27 1.23 -26.35
C ASN A 60 -17.12 0.12 -25.30
N PHE A 61 -17.95 0.04 -24.25
CA PHE A 61 -17.80 -0.91 -23.16
C PHE A 61 -18.90 -1.98 -23.20
N PHE A 62 -18.59 -3.14 -22.60
CA PHE A 62 -19.57 -4.17 -22.28
C PHE A 62 -19.57 -4.43 -20.76
N LEU A 63 -20.38 -3.67 -20.03
CA LEU A 63 -20.55 -3.85 -18.59
C LEU A 63 -21.41 -5.08 -18.29
N THR A 64 -20.87 -6.00 -17.49
CA THR A 64 -21.59 -7.17 -16.94
C THR A 64 -21.52 -7.26 -15.42
N LYS A 65 -20.49 -6.68 -14.80
CA LYS A 65 -20.26 -6.68 -13.34
C LYS A 65 -20.14 -5.25 -12.83
N VAL A 66 -21.11 -4.82 -12.04
CA VAL A 66 -21.20 -3.44 -11.54
C VAL A 66 -21.34 -3.42 -10.01
N ASN A 67 -20.50 -2.65 -9.32
CA ASN A 67 -20.57 -2.48 -7.86
C ASN A 67 -20.78 -1.02 -7.49
N LEU A 68 -21.97 -0.71 -6.96
CA LEU A 68 -22.41 0.62 -6.54
C LEU A 68 -22.63 0.71 -5.02
N LYS A 69 -22.02 -0.14 -4.19
CA LYS A 69 -22.26 -0.13 -2.73
C LYS A 69 -22.04 1.23 -2.09
N ASN A 70 -21.01 1.94 -2.54
CA ASN A 70 -20.63 3.25 -2.02
C ASN A 70 -20.83 4.38 -3.04
N VAL A 71 -21.66 4.16 -4.07
CA VAL A 71 -21.86 5.10 -5.17
C VAL A 71 -23.29 5.59 -5.17
N ARG A 72 -23.49 6.91 -5.21
CA ARG A 72 -24.82 7.51 -5.39
C ARG A 72 -25.26 7.33 -6.85
N LEU A 73 -26.47 6.83 -7.03
CA LEU A 73 -27.05 6.61 -8.34
C LEU A 73 -27.53 7.95 -8.92
N THR A 74 -27.02 8.33 -10.09
CA THR A 74 -27.42 9.55 -10.81
C THR A 74 -28.24 9.21 -12.05
N HIS A 75 -29.02 10.17 -12.56
CA HIS A 75 -29.83 9.95 -13.77
C HIS A 75 -28.99 9.53 -15.00
N PRO A 76 -27.81 10.14 -15.28
CA PRO A 76 -26.94 9.66 -16.36
C PRO A 76 -26.41 8.23 -16.14
N MET A 77 -26.17 7.83 -14.88
CA MET A 77 -25.72 6.48 -14.56
C MET A 77 -26.83 5.45 -14.77
N ILE A 78 -28.08 5.78 -14.42
CA ILE A 78 -29.25 4.94 -14.71
C ILE A 78 -29.35 4.65 -16.21
N LYS A 79 -29.23 5.70 -17.04
CA LYS A 79 -29.26 5.55 -18.50
C LYS A 79 -28.11 4.67 -19.00
N LEU A 80 -26.90 4.91 -18.52
CA LEU A 80 -25.73 4.10 -18.87
C LEU A 80 -25.96 2.61 -18.55
N LEU A 81 -26.47 2.29 -17.36
CA LEU A 81 -26.65 0.90 -16.94
C LEU A 81 -27.78 0.19 -17.69
N SER A 82 -28.84 0.92 -18.07
CA SER A 82 -29.94 0.35 -18.84
C SER A 82 -29.56 -0.01 -20.28
N GLU A 83 -28.47 0.55 -20.80
CA GLU A 83 -27.88 0.22 -22.11
C GLU A 83 -27.05 -1.08 -22.08
N HIS A 84 -26.74 -1.63 -20.90
CA HIS A 84 -25.86 -2.79 -20.73
C HIS A 84 -26.58 -4.04 -20.20
N THR A 85 -26.02 -5.22 -20.48
CA THR A 85 -26.56 -6.50 -19.99
C THR A 85 -25.78 -6.98 -18.76
N LEU A 86 -26.34 -6.78 -17.57
CA LEU A 86 -25.69 -7.10 -16.30
C LEU A 86 -25.91 -8.55 -15.88
N GLU A 87 -24.85 -9.16 -15.33
CA GLU A 87 -24.84 -10.50 -14.73
C GLU A 87 -24.59 -10.44 -13.22
N SER A 88 -23.88 -9.40 -12.75
CA SER A 88 -23.60 -9.14 -11.34
C SER A 88 -23.83 -7.67 -11.00
N LEU A 89 -24.60 -7.42 -9.95
CA LEU A 89 -24.88 -6.07 -9.46
C LEU A 89 -24.77 -6.01 -7.94
N ALA A 90 -24.08 -4.98 -7.43
CA ALA A 90 -24.11 -4.63 -6.01
C ALA A 90 -24.68 -3.22 -5.80
N LEU A 91 -25.68 -3.08 -4.91
CA LEU A 91 -26.33 -1.83 -4.54
C LEU A 91 -26.30 -1.65 -3.02
N GLY A 92 -25.69 -0.57 -2.54
CA GLY A 92 -25.68 -0.21 -1.12
C GLY A 92 -26.66 0.92 -0.83
N ASP A 93 -26.79 1.32 0.44
CA ASP A 93 -27.77 2.33 0.86
C ASP A 93 -27.61 3.70 0.18
N GLN A 94 -26.40 4.04 -0.28
CA GLN A 94 -26.13 5.29 -1.02
C GLN A 94 -26.77 5.32 -2.41
N ALA A 95 -26.87 4.18 -3.08
CA ALA A 95 -27.53 4.07 -4.38
C ALA A 95 -29.05 4.27 -4.28
N ILE A 96 -29.60 4.18 -3.06
CA ILE A 96 -31.04 4.07 -2.78
C ILE A 96 -31.65 5.44 -2.36
N ARG A 97 -30.83 6.48 -2.24
CA ARG A 97 -31.24 7.82 -1.79
C ARG A 97 -31.66 8.69 -2.99
N LYS A 98 -32.86 9.32 -2.97
CA LYS A 98 -33.26 10.28 -4.02
C LYS A 98 -32.60 11.65 -3.80
N ASP A 99 -32.48 12.40 -4.90
CA ASP A 99 -31.65 13.62 -4.94
C ASP A 99 -32.24 14.86 -4.25
N TYR A 100 -33.56 14.98 -4.18
CA TYR A 100 -34.23 16.27 -3.90
C TYR A 100 -35.25 16.25 -2.77
N LYS A 101 -35.74 15.07 -2.40
CA LYS A 101 -36.59 14.87 -1.23
C LYS A 101 -35.92 13.76 -0.45
N ASN A 102 -35.96 13.79 0.87
CA ASN A 102 -35.57 12.65 1.70
C ASN A 102 -36.45 11.38 1.44
N ASP A 103 -37.24 11.37 0.36
CA ASP A 103 -37.86 10.18 -0.22
C ASP A 103 -36.79 9.17 -0.64
N ILE A 104 -36.94 7.97 -0.13
CA ILE A 104 -36.03 6.85 -0.36
C ILE A 104 -36.71 5.91 -1.35
N ALA A 105 -36.05 5.60 -2.47
CA ALA A 105 -36.56 4.57 -3.38
C ALA A 105 -36.37 3.18 -2.76
N GLN A 106 -37.20 2.20 -3.11
CA GLN A 106 -36.97 0.82 -2.67
C GLN A 106 -35.99 0.09 -3.60
N VAL A 107 -35.34 -0.96 -3.09
CA VAL A 107 -34.44 -1.80 -3.90
C VAL A 107 -35.15 -2.34 -5.14
N ASP A 108 -36.40 -2.81 -5.02
CA ASP A 108 -37.18 -3.31 -6.16
C ASP A 108 -37.47 -2.22 -7.20
N GLU A 109 -37.79 -0.99 -6.78
CA GLU A 109 -38.03 0.14 -7.67
C GLU A 109 -36.76 0.54 -8.44
N ILE A 110 -35.62 0.56 -7.74
CA ILE A 110 -34.32 0.89 -8.35
C ILE A 110 -33.91 -0.17 -9.36
N LEU A 111 -34.06 -1.45 -9.02
CA LEU A 111 -33.76 -2.54 -9.93
C LEU A 111 -34.62 -2.46 -11.20
N GLN A 112 -35.90 -2.09 -11.09
CA GLN A 112 -36.77 -1.90 -12.26
C GLN A 112 -36.31 -0.76 -13.17
N ILE A 113 -35.68 0.28 -12.61
CA ILE A 113 -35.21 1.45 -13.36
C ILE A 113 -33.83 1.21 -14.00
N ILE A 114 -32.93 0.50 -13.30
CA ILE A 114 -31.56 0.24 -13.76
C ILE A 114 -31.52 -0.90 -14.79
N LEU A 115 -32.30 -1.96 -14.58
CA LEU A 115 -32.15 -3.20 -15.35
C LEU A 115 -33.04 -3.18 -16.60
N ASN A 116 -32.43 -3.34 -17.76
CA ASN A 116 -33.19 -3.71 -18.96
C ASN A 116 -33.68 -5.17 -18.89
N LYS A 117 -34.54 -5.55 -19.84
CA LYS A 117 -35.14 -6.89 -19.91
C LYS A 117 -34.10 -8.02 -20.00
N LYS A 118 -32.97 -7.81 -20.69
CA LYS A 118 -31.90 -8.82 -20.77
C LYS A 118 -31.22 -8.99 -19.42
N SER A 119 -30.81 -7.90 -18.78
CA SER A 119 -30.23 -7.89 -17.44
C SER A 119 -31.15 -8.55 -16.41
N ALA A 120 -32.46 -8.21 -16.41
CA ALA A 120 -33.42 -8.80 -15.47
C ALA A 120 -33.50 -10.34 -15.58
N ASN A 121 -33.40 -10.89 -16.79
CA ASN A 121 -33.39 -12.34 -17.02
C ASN A 121 -32.00 -12.99 -16.84
N ASN A 122 -30.93 -12.22 -16.95
CA ASN A 122 -29.55 -12.72 -16.95
C ASN A 122 -28.80 -12.50 -15.63
N LEU A 123 -29.29 -11.65 -14.72
CA LEU A 123 -28.61 -11.41 -13.45
C LEU A 123 -28.47 -12.70 -12.64
N ARG A 124 -27.24 -13.05 -12.28
CA ARG A 124 -26.88 -14.25 -11.49
C ARG A 124 -26.49 -13.88 -10.07
N GLN A 125 -25.86 -12.72 -9.87
CA GLN A 125 -25.37 -12.28 -8.58
C GLN A 125 -25.95 -10.91 -8.21
N LEU A 126 -26.54 -10.83 -7.02
CA LEU A 126 -27.08 -9.59 -6.47
C LEU A 126 -26.60 -9.42 -5.03
N ASP A 127 -25.85 -8.35 -4.78
CA ASP A 127 -25.54 -7.87 -3.44
C ASP A 127 -26.37 -6.62 -3.19
N ILE A 128 -27.30 -6.72 -2.25
CA ILE A 128 -28.13 -5.61 -1.82
C ILE A 128 -27.96 -5.40 -0.31
N SER A 129 -26.82 -5.73 0.29
CA SER A 129 -26.58 -5.45 1.72
C SER A 129 -26.85 -3.99 2.06
N GLY A 130 -27.29 -3.73 3.29
CA GLY A 130 -27.52 -2.37 3.77
C GLY A 130 -28.31 -2.34 5.08
N SER A 131 -28.42 -1.18 5.69
CA SER A 131 -29.04 -1.01 7.01
C SER A 131 -30.58 -0.95 6.98
N ARG A 132 -31.19 -0.81 5.80
CA ARG A 132 -32.64 -0.55 5.67
C ARG A 132 -33.45 -1.84 5.54
N ARG A 133 -34.59 -1.89 6.23
CA ARG A 133 -35.59 -2.94 6.10
C ARG A 133 -36.21 -2.95 4.71
N PHE A 134 -36.64 -4.14 4.26
CA PHE A 134 -37.50 -4.24 3.08
C PHE A 134 -38.91 -3.77 3.41
N LEU A 135 -39.53 -3.01 2.49
CA LEU A 135 -40.98 -2.81 2.57
C LEU A 135 -41.72 -4.11 2.24
N ASN A 136 -42.95 -4.20 2.75
CA ASN A 136 -43.82 -5.34 2.54
C ASN A 136 -43.95 -5.68 1.05
N GLY A 137 -43.60 -6.92 0.71
CA GLY A 137 -43.69 -7.44 -0.66
C GLY A 137 -42.50 -7.12 -1.57
N ALA A 138 -41.56 -6.27 -1.17
CA ALA A 138 -40.38 -5.92 -1.96
C ALA A 138 -39.56 -7.18 -2.36
N ILE A 139 -39.27 -8.07 -1.40
CA ILE A 139 -38.55 -9.33 -1.64
C ILE A 139 -39.24 -10.18 -2.73
N LYS A 140 -40.58 -10.30 -2.68
CA LYS A 140 -41.34 -11.06 -3.69
C LYS A 140 -41.27 -10.40 -5.07
N LYS A 141 -41.30 -9.06 -5.14
CA LYS A 141 -41.15 -8.33 -6.40
C LYS A 141 -39.76 -8.53 -6.99
N ILE A 142 -38.70 -8.49 -6.17
CA ILE A 142 -37.33 -8.76 -6.60
C ILE A 142 -37.21 -10.19 -7.16
N GLY A 143 -37.77 -11.19 -6.46
CA GLY A 143 -37.74 -12.58 -6.95
C GLY A 143 -38.50 -12.79 -8.27
N LYS A 144 -39.61 -12.06 -8.48
CA LYS A 144 -40.30 -12.05 -9.79
C LYS A 144 -39.50 -11.36 -10.88
N LEU A 145 -38.78 -10.29 -10.53
CA LEU A 145 -37.96 -9.52 -11.47
C LEU A 145 -36.72 -10.29 -11.92
N LEU A 146 -36.15 -11.12 -11.04
CA LEU A 146 -34.84 -11.78 -11.22
C LEU A 146 -34.96 -13.31 -11.14
N PRO A 147 -35.64 -13.97 -12.11
CA PRO A 147 -35.93 -15.41 -12.05
C PRO A 147 -34.68 -16.30 -12.10
N SER A 148 -33.58 -15.80 -12.64
CA SER A 148 -32.34 -16.57 -12.85
C SER A 148 -31.28 -16.32 -11.78
N LEU A 149 -31.62 -15.65 -10.68
CA LEU A 149 -30.68 -15.30 -9.62
C LEU A 149 -30.14 -16.56 -8.93
N GLN A 150 -28.81 -16.63 -8.77
CA GLN A 150 -28.09 -17.77 -8.18
C GLN A 150 -27.34 -17.40 -6.90
N SER A 151 -26.92 -16.15 -6.74
CA SER A 151 -26.26 -15.65 -5.53
C SER A 151 -26.96 -14.39 -5.04
N LEU A 152 -27.37 -14.40 -3.76
CA LEU A 152 -28.02 -13.27 -3.12
C LEU A 152 -27.32 -12.94 -1.80
N ILE A 153 -26.91 -11.68 -1.64
CA ILE A 153 -26.29 -11.15 -0.42
C ILE A 153 -27.20 -10.03 0.10
N VAL A 154 -27.67 -10.15 1.33
CA VAL A 154 -28.62 -9.21 1.98
C VAL A 154 -28.14 -8.76 3.36
N CYS A 155 -26.83 -8.85 3.62
CA CYS A 155 -26.26 -8.59 4.95
C CYS A 155 -26.70 -7.24 5.52
N ASP A 156 -26.77 -7.16 6.85
CA ASP A 156 -27.13 -5.97 7.65
C ASP A 156 -28.58 -5.47 7.48
N ARG A 157 -29.37 -6.05 6.57
CA ARG A 157 -30.78 -5.68 6.41
C ARG A 157 -31.61 -6.40 7.46
N LEU A 158 -32.17 -5.65 8.41
CA LEU A 158 -33.06 -6.23 9.41
C LEU A 158 -34.31 -6.85 8.75
N PHE A 159 -34.48 -8.16 8.90
CA PHE A 159 -35.66 -8.88 8.45
C PHE A 159 -36.75 -8.79 9.51
N SER A 160 -38.01 -8.82 9.07
CA SER A 160 -39.16 -8.77 9.97
C SER A 160 -40.19 -9.84 9.61
N GLY A 161 -40.92 -10.34 10.63
CA GLY A 161 -42.01 -11.31 10.44
C GLY A 161 -41.61 -12.48 9.52
N SER A 162 -42.28 -12.58 8.37
CA SER A 162 -42.10 -13.67 7.40
C SER A 162 -41.14 -13.35 6.24
N ASP A 163 -40.32 -12.30 6.33
CA ASP A 163 -39.46 -11.87 5.22
C ASP A 163 -38.48 -12.95 4.76
N PHE A 164 -37.89 -13.72 5.69
CA PHE A 164 -37.02 -14.84 5.35
C PHE A 164 -37.76 -15.95 4.59
N GLN A 165 -38.97 -16.31 5.04
CA GLN A 165 -39.81 -17.29 4.36
C GLN A 165 -40.22 -16.81 2.96
N LYS A 166 -40.53 -15.51 2.81
CA LYS A 166 -40.82 -14.90 1.51
C LYS A 166 -39.59 -14.95 0.59
N LEU A 167 -38.39 -14.72 1.11
CA LEU A 167 -37.14 -14.86 0.35
C LEU A 167 -37.00 -16.31 -0.16
N CYS A 168 -37.10 -17.30 0.74
CA CYS A 168 -36.93 -18.70 0.39
C CYS A 168 -37.93 -19.17 -0.68
N SER A 169 -39.18 -18.70 -0.61
CA SER A 169 -40.21 -19.03 -1.60
C SER A 169 -40.08 -18.28 -2.93
N SER A 170 -39.36 -17.16 -2.96
CA SER A 170 -39.21 -16.31 -4.15
C SER A 170 -37.97 -16.64 -4.99
N PHE A 171 -36.90 -17.18 -4.40
CA PHE A 171 -35.61 -17.38 -5.07
C PHE A 171 -35.16 -18.85 -5.12
N LYS A 172 -35.98 -19.72 -5.73
CA LYS A 172 -35.77 -21.19 -5.73
C LYS A 172 -34.48 -21.68 -6.41
N ASN A 173 -33.86 -20.85 -7.24
CA ASN A 173 -32.66 -21.17 -8.01
C ASN A 173 -31.35 -20.76 -7.31
N LEU A 174 -31.42 -20.26 -6.07
CA LEU A 174 -30.23 -19.87 -5.32
C LEU A 174 -29.30 -21.05 -5.07
N LYS A 175 -28.02 -20.79 -5.30
CA LYS A 175 -26.87 -21.62 -4.96
C LYS A 175 -26.06 -21.02 -3.80
N SER A 176 -26.04 -19.70 -3.68
CA SER A 176 -25.35 -18.99 -2.61
C SER A 176 -26.28 -17.97 -1.96
N LEU A 177 -26.34 -17.98 -0.63
CA LEU A 177 -27.14 -17.06 0.15
C LEU A 177 -26.34 -16.54 1.34
N ASP A 178 -26.31 -15.22 1.51
CA ASP A 178 -25.73 -14.57 2.70
C ASP A 178 -26.78 -13.70 3.38
N ILE A 179 -27.16 -14.11 4.59
CA ILE A 179 -28.15 -13.46 5.48
C ILE A 179 -27.51 -12.97 6.78
N SER A 180 -26.18 -12.79 6.79
CA SER A 180 -25.45 -12.31 7.97
C SER A 180 -26.03 -11.00 8.50
N ASP A 181 -26.11 -10.85 9.82
CA ASP A 181 -26.58 -9.62 10.47
C ASP A 181 -28.01 -9.16 10.09
N THR A 182 -28.84 -10.05 9.54
CA THR A 182 -30.24 -9.75 9.20
C THR A 182 -31.21 -9.85 10.38
N GLY A 183 -30.76 -10.38 11.53
CA GLY A 183 -31.60 -10.63 12.70
C GLY A 183 -32.59 -11.80 12.52
N VAL A 184 -32.44 -12.61 11.47
CA VAL A 184 -33.21 -13.85 11.31
C VAL A 184 -32.90 -14.79 12.49
N SER A 185 -33.94 -15.25 13.18
CA SER A 185 -33.85 -16.17 14.32
C SER A 185 -34.41 -17.58 14.02
N SER A 186 -35.12 -17.74 12.90
CA SER A 186 -35.69 -19.02 12.47
C SER A 186 -35.40 -19.26 10.99
N LEU A 187 -34.88 -20.46 10.68
CA LEU A 187 -34.60 -20.90 9.31
C LEU A 187 -35.83 -21.53 8.63
N TYR A 188 -37.03 -21.33 9.17
CA TYR A 188 -38.26 -21.88 8.60
C TYR A 188 -38.42 -21.49 7.13
N GLY A 189 -38.56 -22.51 6.27
CA GLY A 189 -38.69 -22.36 4.82
C GLY A 189 -37.38 -22.47 4.03
N ILE A 190 -36.20 -22.45 4.66
CA ILE A 190 -34.91 -22.55 3.94
C ILE A 190 -34.81 -23.82 3.09
N SER A 191 -35.44 -24.91 3.52
CA SER A 191 -35.49 -26.20 2.80
C SER A 191 -36.10 -26.11 1.39
N GLN A 192 -36.75 -25.00 1.04
CA GLN A 192 -37.24 -24.75 -0.33
C GLN A 192 -36.10 -24.40 -1.31
N LEU A 193 -34.95 -23.94 -0.81
CA LEU A 193 -33.75 -23.61 -1.58
C LEU A 193 -32.95 -24.88 -1.90
N THR A 194 -33.56 -25.84 -2.58
CA THR A 194 -33.01 -27.19 -2.84
C THR A 194 -31.69 -27.19 -3.64
N ASN A 195 -31.34 -26.07 -4.27
CA ASN A 195 -30.09 -25.88 -5.02
C ASN A 195 -29.00 -25.18 -4.23
N LEU A 196 -29.22 -24.87 -2.95
CA LEU A 196 -28.27 -24.10 -2.14
C LEU A 196 -27.01 -24.93 -1.86
N GLU A 197 -25.85 -24.38 -2.26
CA GLU A 197 -24.50 -24.94 -2.14
C GLU A 197 -23.68 -24.21 -1.06
N THR A 198 -23.94 -22.92 -0.83
CA THR A 198 -23.27 -22.09 0.17
C THR A 198 -24.28 -21.26 0.96
N LEU A 199 -24.16 -21.27 2.29
CA LEU A 199 -24.95 -20.43 3.20
C LEU A 199 -24.03 -19.71 4.18
N ALA A 200 -24.14 -18.39 4.24
CA ALA A 200 -23.56 -17.57 5.30
C ALA A 200 -24.67 -16.95 6.16
N MET A 201 -24.53 -17.12 7.47
CA MET A 201 -25.50 -16.68 8.47
C MET A 201 -24.78 -16.17 9.72
N ARG A 202 -23.76 -15.33 9.51
CA ARG A 202 -22.94 -14.78 10.60
C ARG A 202 -23.76 -13.89 11.51
N ASN A 203 -23.37 -13.86 12.78
CA ASN A 203 -24.00 -12.99 13.78
C ASN A 203 -25.53 -13.18 13.92
N LEU A 204 -26.04 -14.38 13.60
CA LEU A 204 -27.43 -14.77 13.82
C LEU A 204 -27.54 -15.70 15.04
N ASN A 205 -28.65 -15.58 15.77
CA ASN A 205 -28.96 -16.45 16.90
C ASN A 205 -30.05 -17.43 16.48
N ILE A 206 -29.64 -18.58 15.91
CA ILE A 206 -30.54 -19.62 15.43
C ILE A 206 -30.66 -20.71 16.49
N CYS A 207 -31.87 -20.91 17.02
CA CYS A 207 -32.12 -21.97 18.00
C CYS A 207 -32.54 -23.31 17.37
N GLU A 208 -33.00 -23.30 16.11
CA GLU A 208 -33.55 -24.50 15.44
C GLU A 208 -32.93 -24.71 14.05
N PHE A 209 -32.15 -25.79 13.92
CA PHE A 209 -31.46 -26.13 12.68
C PHE A 209 -32.23 -27.11 11.79
N GLY A 210 -33.35 -27.69 12.23
CA GLY A 210 -34.04 -28.79 11.55
C GLY A 210 -34.29 -28.60 10.04
N HIS A 211 -34.57 -27.36 9.60
CA HIS A 211 -34.82 -27.07 8.19
C HIS A 211 -33.55 -27.06 7.32
N ILE A 212 -32.38 -26.74 7.88
CA ILE A 212 -31.12 -26.68 7.13
C ILE A 212 -30.65 -28.06 6.69
N PHE A 213 -30.94 -29.10 7.48
CA PHE A 213 -30.52 -30.48 7.22
C PHE A 213 -31.16 -31.09 5.96
N ARG A 214 -32.22 -30.47 5.44
CA ARG A 214 -32.86 -30.88 4.16
C ARG A 214 -32.12 -30.37 2.92
N LEU A 215 -31.11 -29.51 3.08
CA LEU A 215 -30.33 -28.95 1.99
C LEU A 215 -29.22 -29.93 1.57
N SER A 216 -29.60 -30.93 0.78
CA SER A 216 -28.69 -32.01 0.38
C SER A 216 -27.51 -31.53 -0.48
N LYS A 217 -27.60 -30.36 -1.14
CA LYS A 217 -26.50 -29.80 -1.94
C LYS A 217 -25.60 -28.81 -1.17
N LEU A 218 -25.91 -28.52 0.10
CA LEU A 218 -25.17 -27.53 0.87
C LEU A 218 -23.78 -28.09 1.22
N GLU A 219 -22.73 -27.40 0.75
CA GLU A 219 -21.33 -27.82 0.90
C GLU A 219 -20.53 -26.88 1.81
N ALA A 220 -20.92 -25.61 1.91
CA ALA A 220 -20.24 -24.61 2.74
C ALA A 220 -21.23 -23.90 3.66
N LEU A 221 -20.95 -23.90 4.96
CA LEU A 221 -21.74 -23.23 5.97
C LEU A 221 -20.87 -22.28 6.79
N ASP A 222 -21.35 -21.07 7.01
CA ASP A 222 -20.67 -20.06 7.81
C ASP A 222 -21.60 -19.58 8.93
N LEU A 223 -21.24 -19.97 10.15
CA LEU A 223 -21.89 -19.70 11.43
C LEU A 223 -21.07 -18.71 12.28
N SER A 224 -20.07 -18.02 11.69
CA SER A 224 -19.11 -17.24 12.46
C SER A 224 -19.77 -16.10 13.25
N PHE A 225 -19.16 -15.73 14.37
CA PHE A 225 -19.64 -14.67 15.24
C PHE A 225 -18.52 -13.65 15.50
N THR A 226 -18.81 -12.37 15.28
CA THR A 226 -17.87 -11.25 15.47
C THR A 226 -18.38 -10.24 16.50
N LYS A 227 -19.57 -10.45 17.07
CA LYS A 227 -20.13 -9.58 18.12
C LYS A 227 -19.72 -10.08 19.51
N PHE A 228 -18.57 -9.66 20.00
CA PHE A 228 -17.97 -10.18 21.24
C PHE A 228 -18.68 -9.81 22.56
N ASP A 229 -19.82 -9.10 22.52
CA ASP A 229 -20.57 -8.77 23.74
C ASP A 229 -21.13 -10.01 24.46
N ARG A 230 -21.27 -11.14 23.74
CA ARG A 230 -21.72 -12.43 24.29
C ARG A 230 -21.12 -13.59 23.50
N ILE A 231 -20.75 -14.67 24.19
CA ILE A 231 -20.41 -15.94 23.54
C ILE A 231 -21.73 -16.61 23.10
N PRO A 232 -21.97 -16.84 21.79
CA PRO A 232 -23.16 -17.53 21.34
C PRO A 232 -23.08 -19.02 21.72
N VAL A 233 -24.22 -19.68 21.97
CA VAL A 233 -24.29 -21.14 22.19
C VAL A 233 -24.66 -21.91 20.92
N ILE A 234 -24.32 -21.33 19.76
CA ILE A 234 -24.81 -21.76 18.46
C ILE A 234 -24.25 -23.12 18.04
N MET A 235 -22.99 -23.41 18.39
CA MET A 235 -22.36 -24.68 18.04
C MET A 235 -22.85 -25.81 18.91
N ARG A 236 -23.15 -25.56 20.19
CA ARG A 236 -23.89 -26.51 21.02
C ARG A 236 -25.27 -26.83 20.44
N GLN A 237 -26.05 -25.81 20.06
CA GLN A 237 -27.38 -26.02 19.47
C GLN A 237 -27.32 -26.78 18.14
N TYR A 238 -26.30 -26.48 17.31
CA TYR A 238 -26.09 -27.18 16.05
C TYR A 238 -25.70 -28.64 16.27
N SER A 239 -24.76 -28.92 17.17
CA SER A 239 -24.30 -30.28 17.47
C SER A 239 -25.38 -31.14 18.13
N GLU A 240 -26.13 -30.60 19.11
CA GLU A 240 -27.22 -31.32 19.80
C GLU A 240 -28.44 -31.58 18.90
N SER A 241 -28.51 -30.95 17.72
CA SER A 241 -29.59 -31.20 16.78
C SER A 241 -29.53 -32.63 16.21
N ARG A 242 -30.69 -33.26 16.02
CA ARG A 242 -30.79 -34.66 15.55
C ARG A 242 -30.35 -34.91 14.10
N GLY A 243 -30.19 -33.86 13.30
CA GLY A 243 -29.86 -33.96 11.88
C GLY A 243 -28.46 -33.47 11.57
N PHE A 244 -28.04 -33.68 10.33
CA PHE A 244 -26.77 -33.18 9.80
C PHE A 244 -26.94 -32.81 8.33
N ILE A 245 -25.96 -32.07 7.79
CA ILE A 245 -25.89 -31.68 6.37
C ILE A 245 -25.02 -32.73 5.64
N PRO A 246 -25.57 -33.55 4.73
CA PRO A 246 -24.86 -34.72 4.20
C PRO A 246 -23.61 -34.41 3.35
N ASN A 247 -23.59 -33.26 2.68
CA ASN A 247 -22.53 -32.88 1.75
C ASN A 247 -21.67 -31.72 2.25
N LEU A 248 -21.73 -31.41 3.55
CA LEU A 248 -20.93 -30.34 4.14
C LEU A 248 -19.43 -30.66 4.03
N LYS A 249 -18.67 -29.76 3.40
CA LYS A 249 -17.22 -29.84 3.18
C LYS A 249 -16.46 -28.74 3.90
N PHE A 250 -17.10 -27.60 4.13
CA PHE A 250 -16.51 -26.42 4.74
C PHE A 250 -17.43 -25.87 5.83
N LEU A 251 -16.86 -25.59 7.01
CA LEU A 251 -17.55 -24.96 8.13
C LEU A 251 -16.71 -23.80 8.68
N ASP A 252 -17.29 -22.62 8.80
CA ASP A 252 -16.72 -21.52 9.58
C ASP A 252 -17.53 -21.34 10.86
N CYS A 253 -16.90 -21.54 12.01
CA CYS A 253 -17.48 -21.33 13.33
C CYS A 253 -16.56 -20.47 14.22
N SER A 254 -15.82 -19.56 13.58
CA SER A 254 -14.97 -18.59 14.28
C SER A 254 -15.79 -17.74 15.26
N GLY A 255 -15.24 -17.42 16.43
CA GLY A 255 -15.88 -16.62 17.48
C GLY A 255 -17.07 -17.27 18.20
N THR A 256 -17.30 -18.57 18.04
CA THR A 256 -18.39 -19.32 18.68
C THR A 256 -17.95 -20.14 19.91
N ASP A 257 -18.90 -20.83 20.55
CA ASP A 257 -18.69 -21.77 21.66
C ASP A 257 -18.12 -23.15 21.25
N VAL A 258 -17.52 -23.29 20.07
CA VAL A 258 -16.95 -24.57 19.65
C VAL A 258 -15.84 -25.02 20.61
N THR A 259 -15.93 -26.28 21.03
CA THR A 259 -14.95 -26.98 21.86
C THR A 259 -14.47 -28.22 21.13
N PHE A 260 -13.40 -28.86 21.62
CA PHE A 260 -12.88 -30.10 21.03
C PHE A 260 -13.94 -31.20 20.98
N SER A 261 -14.74 -31.35 22.05
CA SER A 261 -15.84 -32.31 22.12
C SER A 261 -16.91 -32.08 21.03
N ILE A 262 -17.28 -30.81 20.80
CA ILE A 262 -18.22 -30.45 19.73
C ILE A 262 -17.59 -30.74 18.36
N LEU A 263 -16.31 -30.40 18.17
CA LEU A 263 -15.62 -30.66 16.91
C LEU A 263 -15.55 -32.16 16.61
N ASP A 264 -15.23 -33.00 17.58
CA ASP A 264 -15.22 -34.46 17.43
C ASP A 264 -16.59 -35.00 17.01
N GLU A 265 -17.67 -34.53 17.64
CA GLU A 265 -19.03 -34.91 17.26
C GLU A 265 -19.37 -34.48 15.82
N LEU A 266 -18.93 -33.29 15.41
CA LEU A 266 -19.13 -32.81 14.06
C LEU A 266 -18.36 -33.63 13.02
N LEU A 267 -17.11 -33.99 13.31
CA LEU A 267 -16.31 -34.82 12.41
C LEU A 267 -16.88 -36.24 12.27
N GLN A 268 -17.49 -36.78 13.33
CA GLN A 268 -18.22 -38.06 13.28
C GLN A 268 -19.51 -37.96 12.46
N LYS A 269 -20.29 -36.87 12.60
CA LYS A 269 -21.56 -36.68 11.87
C LYS A 269 -21.36 -36.27 10.40
N HIS A 270 -20.28 -35.55 10.09
CA HIS A 270 -20.02 -34.97 8.77
C HIS A 270 -18.77 -35.59 8.12
N GLU A 271 -18.87 -36.82 7.61
CA GLU A 271 -17.76 -37.55 6.98
C GLU A 271 -17.07 -36.80 5.82
N LYS A 272 -17.79 -35.87 5.17
CA LYS A 272 -17.28 -35.07 4.04
C LYS A 272 -16.64 -33.75 4.46
N LEU A 273 -16.69 -33.38 5.74
CA LEU A 273 -16.08 -32.14 6.23
C LEU A 273 -14.57 -32.22 6.06
N LYS A 274 -13.99 -31.31 5.26
CA LYS A 274 -12.56 -31.28 4.95
C LYS A 274 -11.84 -30.06 5.48
N LYS A 275 -12.59 -29.00 5.80
CA LYS A 275 -12.01 -27.73 6.20
C LYS A 275 -12.88 -27.02 7.22
N ILE A 276 -12.26 -26.56 8.30
CA ILE A 276 -12.93 -25.84 9.38
C ILE A 276 -12.16 -24.58 9.76
N VAL A 277 -12.88 -23.48 10.03
CA VAL A 277 -12.30 -22.23 10.54
C VAL A 277 -12.80 -22.01 11.97
N VAL A 278 -11.86 -21.89 12.92
CA VAL A 278 -12.12 -21.79 14.37
C VAL A 278 -11.34 -20.65 15.02
N ALA A 279 -11.12 -19.57 14.26
CA ALA A 279 -10.41 -18.40 14.77
C ALA A 279 -11.18 -17.77 15.95
N GLU A 280 -10.46 -17.27 16.96
CA GLU A 280 -11.06 -16.61 18.14
C GLU A 280 -12.04 -17.54 18.89
N THR A 281 -11.67 -18.82 19.02
CA THR A 281 -12.40 -19.84 19.79
C THR A 281 -11.46 -20.51 20.78
N LEU A 282 -11.97 -21.43 21.60
CA LEU A 282 -11.11 -22.26 22.47
C LEU A 282 -10.16 -23.18 21.69
N LEU A 283 -10.39 -23.38 20.40
CA LEU A 283 -9.57 -24.20 19.50
C LEU A 283 -8.58 -23.39 18.66
N GLU A 284 -8.36 -22.12 19.01
CA GLU A 284 -7.58 -21.21 18.17
C GLU A 284 -6.09 -21.60 18.08
N ASN A 285 -5.57 -22.37 19.03
CA ASN A 285 -4.16 -22.82 19.05
C ASN A 285 -4.00 -24.34 18.93
N ASP A 286 -5.07 -25.07 18.59
CA ASP A 286 -5.07 -26.53 18.54
C ASP A 286 -4.77 -27.07 17.13
N GLU A 287 -4.14 -28.23 17.07
CA GLU A 287 -4.00 -29.02 15.84
C GLU A 287 -4.99 -30.19 15.88
N VAL A 288 -5.60 -30.51 14.74
CA VAL A 288 -6.62 -31.56 14.64
C VAL A 288 -6.36 -32.39 13.38
N ASP A 289 -6.28 -33.70 13.55
CA ASP A 289 -6.05 -34.64 12.45
C ASP A 289 -7.31 -34.86 11.60
N GLY A 290 -7.12 -35.20 10.32
CA GLY A 290 -8.20 -35.58 9.41
C GLY A 290 -8.98 -34.42 8.77
N VAL A 291 -8.77 -33.18 9.22
CA VAL A 291 -9.41 -31.97 8.69
C VAL A 291 -8.39 -30.83 8.55
N GLU A 292 -8.51 -29.99 7.52
CA GLU A 292 -7.75 -28.73 7.46
C GLU A 292 -8.36 -27.73 8.44
N ILE A 293 -7.69 -27.50 9.57
CA ILE A 293 -8.06 -26.47 10.54
C ILE A 293 -7.40 -25.13 10.21
N MET A 294 -8.21 -24.07 10.21
CA MET A 294 -7.78 -22.69 10.04
C MET A 294 -7.95 -21.94 11.36
N ASN A 295 -6.82 -21.65 11.99
CA ASN A 295 -6.71 -21.01 13.28
C ASN A 295 -5.33 -20.34 13.42
N PHE A 296 -4.79 -20.26 14.63
CA PHE A 296 -3.55 -19.56 15.00
C PHE A 296 -2.41 -20.51 15.42
N ALA A 297 -2.64 -21.83 15.45
CA ALA A 297 -1.72 -22.83 15.97
C ALA A 297 -0.35 -22.84 15.29
N THR A 298 -0.33 -22.77 13.96
CA THR A 298 0.90 -22.83 13.15
C THR A 298 1.02 -21.64 12.22
N PHE A 299 2.25 -21.36 11.76
CA PHE A 299 2.51 -20.28 10.80
C PHE A 299 1.66 -20.41 9.53
N ASP A 300 1.56 -21.61 8.96
CA ASP A 300 0.79 -21.85 7.74
C ASP A 300 -0.72 -21.79 7.97
N SER A 301 -1.22 -22.33 9.09
CA SER A 301 -2.63 -22.18 9.48
C SER A 301 -2.98 -20.71 9.64
N ASN A 302 -2.19 -19.95 10.41
CA ASN A 302 -2.40 -18.51 10.63
C ASN A 302 -2.38 -17.71 9.31
N LYS A 303 -1.43 -17.99 8.41
CA LYS A 303 -1.37 -17.33 7.09
C LYS A 303 -2.61 -17.63 6.23
N LYS A 304 -3.06 -18.89 6.21
CA LYS A 304 -4.31 -19.27 5.52
C LYS A 304 -5.50 -18.53 6.15
N THR A 305 -5.56 -18.48 7.48
CA THR A 305 -6.62 -17.78 8.24
C THR A 305 -6.64 -16.30 7.92
N LEU A 306 -5.48 -15.64 7.83
CA LEU A 306 -5.36 -14.24 7.42
C LEU A 306 -5.93 -13.99 6.01
N ASN A 307 -5.54 -14.82 5.02
CA ASN A 307 -6.06 -14.70 3.65
C ASN A 307 -7.59 -14.84 3.61
N TYR A 308 -8.12 -15.84 4.32
CA TYR A 308 -9.54 -16.12 4.37
C TYR A 308 -10.32 -15.00 5.06
N MET A 309 -9.92 -14.57 6.27
CA MET A 309 -10.59 -13.49 7.00
C MET A 309 -10.53 -12.16 6.25
N THR A 310 -9.43 -11.89 5.56
CA THR A 310 -9.31 -10.76 4.64
C THR A 310 -10.34 -10.85 3.52
N SER A 311 -10.50 -12.02 2.89
CA SER A 311 -11.50 -12.22 1.83
C SER A 311 -12.94 -12.04 2.32
N LYS A 312 -13.20 -12.38 3.58
CA LYS A 312 -14.50 -12.22 4.25
C LYS A 312 -14.75 -10.82 4.78
N LYS A 313 -13.77 -9.91 4.65
CA LYS A 313 -13.80 -8.53 5.18
C LYS A 313 -14.06 -8.49 6.70
N ASN A 314 -13.60 -9.51 7.42
CA ASN A 314 -13.69 -9.55 8.88
C ASN A 314 -12.53 -8.74 9.50
N LEU A 315 -12.82 -7.51 9.90
CA LEU A 315 -11.83 -6.54 10.36
C LEU A 315 -11.17 -6.98 11.68
N ASP A 316 -11.97 -7.40 12.66
CA ASP A 316 -11.49 -7.72 14.01
C ASP A 316 -10.56 -8.94 14.00
N SER A 317 -10.97 -10.02 13.32
CA SER A 317 -10.13 -11.22 13.19
C SER A 317 -8.82 -10.92 12.47
N VAL A 318 -8.84 -10.04 11.45
CA VAL A 318 -7.62 -9.65 10.74
C VAL A 318 -6.68 -8.86 11.64
N ILE A 319 -7.18 -7.96 12.49
CA ILE A 319 -6.37 -7.28 13.50
C ILE A 319 -5.75 -8.28 14.47
N PHE A 320 -6.55 -9.24 14.97
CA PHE A 320 -6.06 -10.26 15.89
C PHE A 320 -4.95 -11.12 15.26
N LEU A 321 -5.16 -11.60 14.04
CA LEU A 321 -4.19 -12.39 13.27
C LEU A 321 -2.86 -11.65 13.07
N LEU A 322 -2.92 -10.37 12.67
CA LEU A 322 -1.72 -9.55 12.49
C LEU A 322 -0.97 -9.32 13.81
N ARG A 323 -1.67 -9.13 14.93
CA ARG A 323 -1.04 -9.04 16.26
C ARG A 323 -0.42 -10.36 16.71
N ASN A 324 -1.03 -11.48 16.34
CA ASN A 324 -0.43 -12.79 16.62
C ASN A 324 0.88 -12.96 15.82
N PHE A 325 0.91 -12.58 14.54
CA PHE A 325 2.16 -12.55 13.76
C PHE A 325 3.22 -11.66 14.41
N GLU A 326 2.84 -10.45 14.83
CA GLU A 326 3.74 -9.55 15.55
C GLU A 326 4.35 -10.23 16.78
N THR A 327 3.53 -10.92 17.58
CA THR A 327 3.97 -11.67 18.77
C THR A 327 4.86 -12.86 18.42
N LEU A 328 4.52 -13.62 17.37
CA LEU A 328 5.30 -14.75 16.88
C LEU A 328 6.68 -14.30 16.40
N PHE A 329 6.78 -13.14 15.72
CA PHE A 329 8.07 -12.59 15.28
C PHE A 329 8.99 -12.18 16.44
N TYR A 330 8.44 -11.81 17.61
CA TYR A 330 9.25 -11.60 18.81
C TYR A 330 9.75 -12.92 19.43
N LYS A 331 9.00 -14.02 19.28
CA LYS A 331 9.34 -15.33 19.86
C LYS A 331 10.29 -16.15 18.97
N ILE A 332 10.12 -16.07 17.65
CA ILE A 332 10.87 -16.87 16.68
C ILE A 332 12.11 -16.09 16.24
N GLN A 333 13.27 -16.42 16.81
CA GLN A 333 14.56 -15.83 16.40
C GLN A 333 15.00 -16.25 14.97
N GLU A 334 14.35 -17.24 14.37
CA GLU A 334 14.75 -17.85 13.08
C GLU A 334 13.66 -17.74 11.99
N ILE A 335 13.10 -16.55 11.75
CA ILE A 335 12.19 -16.31 10.61
C ILE A 335 12.83 -16.72 9.28
N SER A 336 14.17 -16.68 9.18
CA SER A 336 14.95 -17.07 8.01
C SER A 336 14.73 -18.52 7.56
N LYS A 337 14.21 -19.41 8.42
CA LYS A 337 13.88 -20.80 8.09
C LYS A 337 12.51 -20.97 7.44
N ILE A 338 11.70 -19.91 7.38
CA ILE A 338 10.36 -19.98 6.79
C ILE A 338 10.49 -19.80 5.28
N GLU A 339 10.55 -20.89 4.52
CA GLU A 339 10.58 -20.92 3.05
C GLU A 339 9.49 -20.05 2.39
N SER A 340 8.39 -19.78 3.10
CA SER A 340 7.22 -19.06 2.59
C SER A 340 7.07 -17.62 3.11
N SER A 341 8.12 -16.99 3.65
CA SER A 341 8.03 -15.65 4.28
C SER A 341 7.46 -14.57 3.35
N PHE A 342 7.83 -14.56 2.06
CA PHE A 342 7.31 -13.58 1.11
C PHE A 342 5.83 -13.80 0.76
N SER A 343 5.34 -15.06 0.80
CA SER A 343 3.91 -15.32 0.62
C SER A 343 3.09 -14.62 1.71
N LEU A 344 3.58 -14.59 2.95
CA LEU A 344 2.95 -13.83 4.03
C LEU A 344 2.98 -12.32 3.78
N VAL A 345 4.08 -11.76 3.23
CA VAL A 345 4.13 -10.34 2.84
C VAL A 345 3.04 -10.01 1.83
N LYS A 346 2.78 -10.89 0.84
CA LYS A 346 1.66 -10.70 -0.11
C LYS A 346 0.31 -10.69 0.58
N GLU A 347 0.08 -11.61 1.54
CA GLU A 347 -1.18 -11.68 2.28
C GLU A 347 -1.40 -10.46 3.19
N ILE A 348 -0.35 -9.96 3.85
CA ILE A 348 -0.41 -8.74 4.67
C ILE A 348 -0.67 -7.51 3.79
N LEU A 349 0.00 -7.39 2.64
CA LEU A 349 -0.24 -6.28 1.71
C LEU A 349 -1.68 -6.31 1.16
N LYS A 350 -2.21 -7.50 0.88
CA LYS A 350 -3.60 -7.70 0.47
C LYS A 350 -4.57 -7.28 1.57
N SER A 351 -4.30 -7.60 2.84
CA SER A 351 -5.16 -7.16 3.95
C SER A 351 -5.14 -5.64 4.11
N ILE A 352 -3.97 -4.99 4.02
CA ILE A 352 -3.86 -3.51 4.03
C ILE A 352 -4.63 -2.89 2.85
N GLU A 353 -4.65 -3.54 1.69
CA GLU A 353 -5.40 -3.05 0.54
C GLU A 353 -6.92 -3.18 0.73
N VAL A 354 -7.39 -4.33 1.22
CA VAL A 354 -8.82 -4.56 1.49
C VAL A 354 -9.35 -3.62 2.57
N PHE A 355 -8.58 -3.41 3.64
CA PHE A 355 -8.91 -2.51 4.75
C PHE A 355 -8.18 -1.17 4.60
N SER A 356 -8.26 -0.59 3.40
CA SER A 356 -7.48 0.58 3.00
C SER A 356 -7.59 1.82 3.88
N ASN A 357 -8.69 1.93 4.60
CA ASN A 357 -9.05 3.07 5.44
C ASN A 357 -8.78 2.81 6.94
N ASP A 358 -8.40 1.58 7.30
CA ASP A 358 -8.13 1.21 8.68
C ASP A 358 -6.64 1.44 9.00
N SER A 359 -6.36 2.46 9.81
CA SER A 359 -5.00 2.80 10.22
C SER A 359 -4.34 1.74 11.11
N ILE A 360 -5.13 0.94 11.84
CA ILE A 360 -4.62 -0.06 12.78
C ILE A 360 -4.05 -1.25 12.00
N ILE A 361 -4.83 -1.79 11.05
CA ILE A 361 -4.39 -2.85 10.13
C ILE A 361 -3.16 -2.39 9.35
N CYS A 362 -3.17 -1.17 8.82
CA CYS A 362 -2.03 -0.61 8.10
C CYS A 362 -0.77 -0.55 8.99
N SER A 363 -0.89 -0.03 10.21
CA SER A 363 0.23 0.08 11.16
C SER A 363 0.84 -1.28 11.52
N ILE A 364 0.01 -2.23 11.95
CA ILE A 364 0.47 -3.56 12.39
C ILE A 364 1.02 -4.35 11.20
N GLY A 365 0.33 -4.29 10.05
CA GLY A 365 0.77 -4.93 8.82
C GLY A 365 2.12 -4.41 8.34
N LEU A 366 2.34 -3.10 8.32
CA LEU A 366 3.64 -2.51 7.97
C LEU A 366 4.73 -2.92 8.96
N LYS A 367 4.44 -2.98 10.28
CA LYS A 367 5.40 -3.48 11.26
C LYS A 367 5.79 -4.94 10.99
N CYS A 368 4.81 -5.80 10.68
CA CYS A 368 5.06 -7.19 10.30
C CYS A 368 5.92 -7.29 9.03
N ILE A 369 5.60 -6.51 7.98
CA ILE A 369 6.38 -6.48 6.73
C ILE A 369 7.83 -6.06 7.01
N GLY A 370 8.05 -5.01 7.78
CA GLY A 370 9.40 -4.57 8.14
C GLY A 370 10.21 -5.65 8.89
N ASN A 371 9.56 -6.41 9.79
CA ASN A 371 10.22 -7.52 10.50
C ASN A 371 10.56 -8.69 9.58
N ILE A 372 9.65 -9.05 8.67
CA ILE A 372 9.88 -10.13 7.69
C ILE A 372 11.01 -9.75 6.74
N LEU A 373 11.02 -8.53 6.21
CA LEU A 373 12.04 -8.09 5.25
C LEU A 373 13.44 -8.05 5.86
N ARG A 374 13.57 -7.64 7.13
CA ARG A 374 14.87 -7.65 7.85
C ARG A 374 15.44 -9.05 8.11
N SER A 375 14.60 -10.08 8.04
CA SER A 375 14.97 -11.44 8.43
C SER A 375 14.95 -12.45 7.27
N SER A 376 14.62 -12.00 6.05
CA SER A 376 14.50 -12.87 4.88
C SER A 376 15.20 -12.31 3.64
N LYS A 377 15.72 -13.21 2.80
CA LYS A 377 16.24 -12.84 1.48
C LYS A 377 15.06 -12.68 0.53
N VAL A 378 14.95 -11.50 -0.09
CA VAL A 378 13.96 -11.23 -1.13
C VAL A 378 14.63 -11.15 -2.50
N THR A 379 13.96 -11.69 -3.52
CA THR A 379 14.38 -11.57 -4.91
C THR A 379 14.06 -10.18 -5.47
N ARG A 380 14.70 -9.79 -6.59
CA ARG A 380 14.47 -8.48 -7.21
C ARG A 380 13.00 -8.22 -7.58
N ASN A 381 12.28 -9.25 -8.02
CA ASN A 381 10.85 -9.12 -8.36
C ASN A 381 9.98 -8.88 -7.12
N GLU A 382 10.32 -9.53 -6.03
CA GLU A 382 9.64 -9.38 -4.73
C GLU A 382 9.88 -7.99 -4.14
N GLN A 383 11.11 -7.48 -4.24
CA GLN A 383 11.45 -6.10 -3.89
C GLN A 383 10.59 -5.10 -4.66
N ILE A 384 10.53 -5.22 -5.99
CA ILE A 384 9.73 -4.35 -6.86
C ILE A 384 8.24 -4.42 -6.48
N TYR A 385 7.73 -5.62 -6.19
CA TYR A 385 6.35 -5.85 -5.77
C TYR A 385 6.02 -5.09 -4.49
N VAL A 386 6.85 -5.23 -3.44
CA VAL A 386 6.66 -4.57 -2.15
C VAL A 386 6.68 -3.06 -2.30
N VAL A 387 7.71 -2.54 -2.97
CA VAL A 387 7.84 -1.10 -3.21
C VAL A 387 6.60 -0.53 -3.89
N ARG A 388 6.13 -1.15 -4.97
CA ARG A 388 4.94 -0.66 -5.69
C ARG A 388 3.72 -0.54 -4.76
N HIS A 389 3.52 -1.52 -3.88
CA HIS A 389 2.42 -1.48 -2.91
C HIS A 389 2.65 -0.41 -1.83
N LEU A 390 3.86 -0.29 -1.30
CA LEU A 390 4.20 0.74 -0.32
C LEU A 390 3.99 2.15 -0.88
N LEU A 391 4.36 2.41 -2.14
CA LEU A 391 4.10 3.70 -2.79
C LEU A 391 2.62 3.99 -2.99
N LYS A 392 1.81 2.96 -3.30
CA LYS A 392 0.35 3.08 -3.38
C LYS A 392 -0.25 3.45 -2.02
N ILE A 393 0.22 2.82 -0.94
CA ILE A 393 -0.21 3.12 0.44
C ILE A 393 0.26 4.52 0.85
N LEU A 394 1.52 4.87 0.60
CA LEU A 394 2.10 6.19 0.90
C LEU A 394 1.30 7.31 0.23
N ASN A 395 1.00 7.17 -1.07
CA ASN A 395 0.18 8.11 -1.82
C ASN A 395 -1.24 8.28 -1.23
N ARG A 396 -1.79 7.25 -0.61
CA ARG A 396 -3.10 7.32 0.05
C ARG A 396 -3.02 8.17 1.32
N TYR A 397 -2.08 7.87 2.21
CA TYR A 397 -1.92 8.61 3.47
C TYR A 397 -1.43 10.05 3.27
N LEU A 398 -0.63 10.29 2.23
CA LEU A 398 -0.23 11.64 1.82
C LEU A 398 -1.40 12.57 1.44
N LYS A 399 -2.55 12.02 1.02
CA LYS A 399 -3.74 12.84 0.70
C LYS A 399 -4.48 13.33 1.94
N ILE A 400 -4.25 12.71 3.09
CA ILE A 400 -4.91 13.04 4.37
C ILE A 400 -3.90 13.51 5.43
N PHE A 401 -2.66 13.75 5.05
CA PHE A 401 -1.61 14.29 5.93
C PHE A 401 -2.05 15.63 6.55
N PRO A 402 -1.74 15.93 7.84
CA PRO A 402 -0.86 15.19 8.77
C PRO A 402 -1.52 14.02 9.53
N ILE A 403 -2.74 13.62 9.18
CA ILE A 403 -3.43 12.52 9.86
C ILE A 403 -2.66 11.20 9.64
N HIS A 404 -2.37 10.49 10.74
CA HIS A 404 -1.58 9.25 10.75
C HIS A 404 -0.14 9.38 10.22
N GLU A 405 0.58 10.48 10.54
CA GLU A 405 1.98 10.66 10.10
C GLU A 405 2.91 9.48 10.44
N PHE A 406 2.64 8.77 11.54
CA PHE A 406 3.43 7.60 11.96
C PHE A 406 3.40 6.47 10.91
N ILE A 407 2.31 6.32 10.15
CA ILE A 407 2.20 5.32 9.07
C ILE A 407 3.13 5.69 7.93
N ILE A 408 3.13 6.97 7.55
CA ILE A 408 4.03 7.51 6.54
C ILE A 408 5.48 7.23 6.92
N PHE A 409 5.86 7.52 8.17
CA PHE A 409 7.23 7.29 8.64
C PHE A 409 7.60 5.81 8.62
N LYS A 410 6.66 4.94 9.02
CA LYS A 410 6.85 3.49 8.94
C LYS A 410 7.08 3.03 7.50
N ILE A 411 6.36 3.59 6.52
CA ILE A 411 6.57 3.25 5.10
C ILE A 411 7.97 3.67 4.65
N TRP A 412 8.40 4.88 4.99
CA TRP A 412 9.75 5.37 4.66
C TRP A 412 10.84 4.54 5.33
N GLU A 413 10.67 4.16 6.59
CA GLU A 413 11.58 3.25 7.31
C GLU A 413 11.71 1.89 6.62
N ILE A 414 10.63 1.38 6.03
CA ILE A 414 10.66 0.11 5.28
C ILE A 414 11.33 0.32 3.92
N LEU A 415 11.01 1.41 3.20
CA LEU A 415 11.62 1.71 1.90
C LEU A 415 13.14 1.91 1.98
N SER A 416 13.66 2.33 3.14
CA SER A 416 15.09 2.51 3.37
C SER A 416 15.81 1.26 3.88
N LEU A 417 15.13 0.10 3.95
CA LEU A 417 15.77 -1.16 4.28
C LEU A 417 16.80 -1.55 3.19
N PRO A 418 17.99 -2.07 3.54
CA PRO A 418 19.00 -2.51 2.57
C PRO A 418 18.46 -3.50 1.53
N GLU A 419 17.45 -4.29 1.92
CA GLU A 419 16.76 -5.25 1.08
C GLU A 419 15.89 -4.61 0.00
N LEU A 420 15.47 -3.34 0.14
CA LEU A 420 14.65 -2.63 -0.85
C LEU A 420 15.40 -1.50 -1.57
N ILE A 421 16.45 -0.95 -0.95
CA ILE A 421 17.10 0.28 -1.41
C ILE A 421 17.85 0.15 -2.75
N ARG A 422 18.25 -1.07 -3.12
CA ARG A 422 19.07 -1.35 -4.31
C ARG A 422 18.27 -1.47 -5.63
N ILE A 423 16.99 -1.08 -5.65
CA ILE A 423 16.14 -1.24 -6.84
C ILE A 423 16.36 -0.05 -7.78
N SER A 424 17.16 -0.23 -8.83
CA SER A 424 17.44 0.80 -9.86
C SER A 424 16.22 1.52 -10.49
N HIS A 425 15.01 0.98 -10.39
CA HIS A 425 13.79 1.46 -11.08
C HIS A 425 12.74 2.07 -10.15
N LEU A 426 13.10 2.50 -8.94
CA LEU A 426 12.22 3.41 -8.19
C LEU A 426 11.95 4.64 -9.06
N ASN A 427 10.67 4.99 -9.23
CA ASN A 427 10.29 6.26 -9.85
C ASN A 427 10.69 7.38 -8.87
N THR A 428 11.96 7.78 -8.95
CA THR A 428 12.58 8.79 -8.09
C THR A 428 11.83 10.11 -8.19
N GLU A 429 11.33 10.48 -9.37
CA GLU A 429 10.50 11.67 -9.56
C GLU A 429 9.20 11.63 -8.74
N ALA A 430 8.49 10.50 -8.75
CA ALA A 430 7.29 10.31 -7.93
C ALA A 430 7.62 10.37 -6.43
N LEU A 431 8.74 9.77 -6.00
CA LEU A 431 9.24 9.87 -4.63
C LEU A 431 9.59 11.31 -4.24
N CYS A 432 10.23 12.08 -5.12
CA CYS A 432 10.53 13.50 -4.92
C CYS A 432 9.23 14.29 -4.69
N LYS A 433 8.25 14.15 -5.59
CA LYS A 433 6.96 14.83 -5.48
C LYS A 433 6.23 14.49 -4.17
N GLN A 434 6.41 13.28 -3.66
CA GLN A 434 5.88 12.88 -2.35
C GLN A 434 6.59 13.59 -1.20
N ILE A 435 7.91 13.72 -1.29
CA ILE A 435 8.73 14.33 -0.24
C ILE A 435 8.53 15.83 -0.13
N GLN A 436 8.35 16.51 -1.26
CA GLN A 436 8.02 17.93 -1.28
C GLN A 436 6.77 18.26 -0.47
N ARG A 437 5.81 17.33 -0.36
CA ARG A 437 4.61 17.55 0.46
C ARG A 437 4.92 17.67 1.96
N TYR A 438 6.12 17.32 2.40
CA TYR A 438 6.59 17.48 3.78
C TYR A 438 7.55 18.66 3.96
N SER A 439 7.91 19.41 2.92
CA SER A 439 9.01 20.39 2.97
C SER A 439 8.91 21.31 4.17
N ASP A 440 7.69 21.70 4.54
CA ASP A 440 7.43 22.72 5.56
C ASP A 440 7.07 22.13 6.93
N HIS A 441 7.11 20.81 7.11
CA HIS A 441 6.69 20.15 8.35
C HIS A 441 7.89 19.75 9.22
N GLU A 442 7.81 19.96 10.54
CA GLU A 442 8.90 19.61 11.48
C GLU A 442 9.24 18.11 11.44
N SER A 443 8.21 17.26 11.34
CA SER A 443 8.36 15.79 11.28
C SER A 443 8.92 15.24 9.96
N SER A 444 9.31 16.09 9.01
CA SER A 444 9.79 15.66 7.68
C SER A 444 11.13 14.92 7.72
N GLN A 445 11.84 14.95 8.85
CA GLN A 445 13.20 14.42 8.99
C GLN A 445 13.31 12.93 8.64
N ILE A 446 12.33 12.11 9.04
CA ILE A 446 12.34 10.66 8.79
C ILE A 446 12.14 10.36 7.28
N PRO A 447 11.08 10.86 6.61
CA PRO A 447 10.94 10.75 5.16
C PRO A 447 12.18 11.21 4.40
N PHE A 448 12.74 12.36 4.79
CA PHE A 448 13.93 12.91 4.16
C PHE A 448 15.15 12.00 4.33
N ARG A 449 15.41 11.52 5.54
CA ARG A 449 16.55 10.62 5.80
C ARG A 449 16.41 9.32 4.99
N ALA A 450 15.24 8.71 5.00
CA ALA A 450 14.98 7.48 4.25
C ALA A 450 15.16 7.70 2.74
N PHE A 451 14.67 8.82 2.21
CA PHE A 451 14.87 9.17 0.82
C PHE A 451 16.31 9.44 0.45
N MET A 452 17.06 10.13 1.30
CA MET A 452 18.48 10.38 1.04
C MET A 452 19.27 9.08 0.97
N GLN A 453 18.95 8.11 1.84
CA GLN A 453 19.50 6.77 1.76
C GLN A 453 19.13 6.08 0.45
N ILE A 454 17.87 6.23 -0.03
CA ILE A 454 17.47 5.69 -1.33
C ILE A 454 18.33 6.31 -2.44
N LEU A 455 18.45 7.64 -2.47
CA LEU A 455 19.25 8.34 -3.48
C LEU A 455 20.72 7.91 -3.52
N GLU A 456 21.33 7.51 -2.40
CA GLU A 456 22.73 7.03 -2.36
C GLU A 456 22.97 5.78 -3.24
N PHE A 457 21.95 4.95 -3.47
CA PHE A 457 22.07 3.73 -4.26
C PHE A 457 21.61 3.89 -5.72
N HIS A 458 21.10 5.06 -6.09
CA HIS A 458 20.64 5.34 -7.44
C HIS A 458 21.63 6.25 -8.16
N ASP A 459 22.07 5.83 -9.35
CA ASP A 459 22.75 6.74 -10.28
C ASP A 459 21.79 7.88 -10.63
N LEU A 460 22.09 9.09 -10.16
CA LEU A 460 21.28 10.30 -10.37
C LEU A 460 21.35 10.82 -11.83
N GLU A 461 21.55 9.95 -12.82
CA GLU A 461 21.69 10.30 -14.23
C GLU A 461 20.46 10.99 -14.82
N ASN A 462 19.29 10.94 -14.15
CA ASN A 462 18.04 11.50 -14.69
C ASN A 462 17.58 12.83 -14.07
N ILE A 463 18.50 13.61 -13.50
CA ILE A 463 18.60 15.09 -13.52
C ILE A 463 17.32 15.96 -13.40
N ASN A 464 16.34 15.88 -14.30
CA ASN A 464 15.11 16.70 -14.26
C ASN A 464 14.31 16.51 -12.94
N PHE A 465 14.51 15.40 -12.22
CA PHE A 465 13.87 15.14 -10.93
C PHE A 465 14.48 15.92 -9.75
N MET A 466 15.67 16.49 -9.89
CA MET A 466 16.45 17.11 -8.79
C MET A 466 16.05 18.56 -8.54
N LYS A 467 15.65 19.30 -9.58
CA LYS A 467 15.28 20.73 -9.49
C LYS A 467 14.30 21.02 -8.34
N PRO A 468 13.23 20.23 -8.15
CA PRO A 468 12.28 20.46 -7.06
C PRO A 468 12.81 20.11 -5.65
N LEU A 469 13.91 19.34 -5.53
CA LEU A 469 14.55 19.02 -4.24
C LEU A 469 15.45 20.16 -3.76
N LEU A 470 16.00 20.97 -4.67
CA LEU A 470 16.83 22.13 -4.31
C LEU A 470 16.01 23.22 -3.61
N ASP A 471 14.70 23.25 -3.83
CA ASP A 471 13.75 24.19 -3.21
C ASP A 471 13.38 23.85 -1.75
N LEU A 472 13.82 22.70 -1.22
CA LEU A 472 13.48 22.23 0.15
C LEU A 472 14.15 23.07 1.25
N LEU A 473 13.73 22.94 2.52
CA LEU A 473 14.36 23.65 3.66
C LEU A 473 15.89 23.45 3.74
N ASP A 474 16.61 24.47 4.22
CA ASP A 474 18.08 24.51 4.25
C ASP A 474 18.72 23.29 4.92
N PHE A 475 18.10 22.74 5.97
CA PHE A 475 18.58 21.53 6.65
C PHE A 475 18.62 20.30 5.73
N TYR A 476 17.63 20.14 4.85
CA TYR A 476 17.58 19.04 3.88
C TYR A 476 18.51 19.27 2.70
N LYS A 477 18.69 20.54 2.28
CA LYS A 477 19.67 20.91 1.26
C LYS A 477 21.05 20.37 1.58
N ILE A 478 21.47 20.36 2.86
CA ILE A 478 22.79 19.85 3.28
C ILE A 478 22.99 18.39 2.92
N ASN A 479 22.03 17.54 3.28
CA ASN A 479 22.14 16.10 3.01
C ASN A 479 22.07 15.83 1.51
N ILE A 480 21.22 16.56 0.77
CA ILE A 480 21.16 16.48 -0.69
C ILE A 480 22.51 16.86 -1.31
N LEU A 481 23.09 17.98 -0.92
CA LEU A 481 24.39 18.44 -1.41
C LEU A 481 25.51 17.49 -1.02
N ARG A 482 25.49 16.91 0.19
CA ARG A 482 26.45 15.88 0.62
C ARG A 482 26.42 14.68 -0.33
N ASN A 483 25.23 14.15 -0.61
CA ASN A 483 25.07 12.97 -1.47
C ASN A 483 25.34 13.28 -2.94
N LEU A 484 25.11 14.52 -3.39
CA LEU A 484 25.54 14.96 -4.71
C LEU A 484 27.06 15.05 -4.81
N ALA A 485 27.72 15.64 -3.82
CA ALA A 485 29.17 15.79 -3.84
C ALA A 485 29.92 14.45 -3.90
N THR A 486 29.30 13.33 -3.50
CA THR A 486 29.87 11.98 -3.61
C THR A 486 29.67 11.32 -4.97
N ILE A 487 28.80 11.85 -5.84
CA ILE A 487 28.50 11.25 -7.14
C ILE A 487 29.54 11.70 -8.18
N LYS A 488 30.29 10.74 -8.75
CA LYS A 488 31.33 11.01 -9.75
C LYS A 488 30.78 11.69 -11.02
N SER A 489 29.52 11.46 -11.36
CA SER A 489 28.87 11.97 -12.58
C SER A 489 28.22 13.35 -12.41
N VAL A 490 28.27 14.00 -11.24
CA VAL A 490 27.58 15.30 -11.04
C VAL A 490 27.99 16.36 -12.04
N ALA A 491 29.25 16.35 -12.47
CA ALA A 491 29.76 17.27 -13.48
C ALA A 491 29.07 17.15 -14.85
N ASN A 492 28.59 15.96 -15.19
CA ASN A 492 27.92 15.65 -16.46
C ASN A 492 26.42 15.96 -16.41
N ILE A 493 25.92 16.46 -15.28
CA ILE A 493 24.51 16.74 -15.10
C ILE A 493 24.15 18.11 -15.68
N GLU A 494 23.44 18.14 -16.82
CA GLU A 494 23.07 19.38 -17.53
C GLU A 494 22.33 20.41 -16.68
N VAL A 495 21.44 20.01 -15.76
CA VAL A 495 20.70 20.95 -14.89
C VAL A 495 21.64 21.74 -13.98
N PHE A 496 22.76 21.16 -13.56
CA PHE A 496 23.76 21.89 -12.79
C PHE A 496 24.56 22.91 -13.64
N HIS A 497 24.42 22.87 -14.98
CA HIS A 497 24.91 23.91 -15.89
C HIS A 497 23.86 24.99 -16.19
N GLU A 498 22.59 24.81 -15.76
CA GLU A 498 21.59 25.87 -15.86
C GLU A 498 21.96 27.06 -14.96
N LYS A 499 21.80 28.26 -15.50
CA LYS A 499 22.08 29.51 -14.80
C LYS A 499 21.42 29.60 -13.42
N GLU A 500 20.14 29.23 -13.32
CA GLU A 500 19.39 29.28 -12.06
C GLU A 500 20.03 28.41 -10.97
N ASN A 501 20.52 27.22 -11.31
CA ASN A 501 21.10 26.28 -10.35
C ASN A 501 22.54 26.64 -9.99
N ILE A 502 23.33 27.14 -10.95
CA ILE A 502 24.65 27.72 -10.67
C ILE A 502 24.50 28.92 -9.74
N ASP A 503 23.60 29.85 -10.07
CA ASP A 503 23.35 31.04 -9.25
C ASP A 503 22.78 30.65 -7.87
N PHE A 504 21.98 29.60 -7.77
CA PHE A 504 21.52 29.04 -6.50
C PHE A 504 22.66 28.43 -5.67
N LEU A 505 23.49 27.56 -6.25
CA LEU A 505 24.67 26.98 -5.58
C LEU A 505 25.65 28.06 -5.14
N ARG A 506 25.82 29.10 -5.97
CA ARG A 506 26.60 30.30 -5.63
C ARG A 506 25.94 31.12 -4.53
N LYS A 507 24.62 31.33 -4.55
CA LYS A 507 23.89 31.98 -3.44
C LYS A 507 23.99 31.19 -2.14
N LEU A 508 23.99 29.86 -2.19
CA LEU A 508 24.28 29.01 -1.04
C LEU A 508 25.72 29.28 -0.57
N LEU A 509 26.70 29.23 -1.46
CA LEU A 509 28.10 29.50 -1.15
C LEU A 509 28.35 30.91 -0.56
N ILE A 510 27.88 31.95 -1.25
CA ILE A 510 28.01 33.38 -0.87
C ILE A 510 27.11 33.72 0.32
N GLY A 511 25.86 33.29 0.32
CA GLY A 511 24.92 33.51 1.42
C GLY A 511 25.43 32.90 2.74
N ASN A 512 26.18 31.80 2.66
CA ASN A 512 26.84 31.17 3.80
C ASN A 512 28.07 31.94 4.33
N ILE A 513 28.72 32.78 3.52
CA ILE A 513 29.74 33.73 4.01
C ILE A 513 29.09 34.68 5.05
N ASN A 514 27.83 35.09 4.81
CA ASN A 514 27.08 36.01 5.67
C ASN A 514 26.30 35.32 6.82
N PHE A 515 25.90 34.05 6.67
CA PHE A 515 25.05 33.34 7.64
C PHE A 515 25.75 32.91 8.94
N ARG A 516 27.03 33.27 9.12
CA ARG A 516 27.94 32.98 10.27
C ARG A 516 27.35 33.18 11.68
N VAL A 517 26.21 33.88 11.81
CA VAL A 517 25.69 34.41 13.08
C VAL A 517 24.60 33.54 13.74
N ARG A 518 23.78 32.76 13.01
CA ARG A 518 22.53 32.22 13.60
C ARG A 518 22.53 30.76 14.10
N ASN A 519 23.10 29.77 13.40
CA ASN A 519 22.78 28.34 13.64
C ASN A 519 23.97 27.38 13.92
N GLY A 520 25.12 27.87 14.40
CA GLY A 520 26.23 27.01 14.86
C GLY A 520 27.24 26.56 13.78
N LYS A 521 28.54 26.71 14.08
CA LYS A 521 29.66 26.77 13.12
C LYS A 521 29.90 25.53 12.22
N TYR A 522 29.49 24.32 12.62
CA TYR A 522 29.87 23.08 11.94
C TYR A 522 29.05 22.76 10.68
N ILE A 523 27.74 22.98 10.76
CA ILE A 523 26.78 22.68 9.67
C ILE A 523 27.12 23.53 8.41
N PHE A 524 27.64 24.73 8.63
CA PHE A 524 27.99 25.69 7.57
C PHE A 524 29.20 25.28 6.74
N ALA A 525 30.27 24.81 7.39
CA ALA A 525 31.51 24.43 6.71
C ALA A 525 31.25 23.28 5.72
N GLU A 526 30.41 22.33 6.12
CA GLU A 526 30.03 21.18 5.30
C GLU A 526 29.16 21.57 4.09
N LEU A 527 28.19 22.48 4.28
CA LEU A 527 27.39 23.03 3.19
C LEU A 527 28.26 23.73 2.13
N ALA A 528 29.12 24.63 2.59
CA ALA A 528 30.02 25.36 1.71
C ALA A 528 30.98 24.40 0.99
N TYR A 529 31.51 23.39 1.68
CA TYR A 529 32.35 22.35 1.08
C TYR A 529 31.64 21.53 -0.01
N ASN A 530 30.43 21.04 0.26
CA ASN A 530 29.67 20.23 -0.70
C ASN A 530 29.27 21.06 -1.93
N ALA A 531 28.76 22.27 -1.73
CA ALA A 531 28.44 23.18 -2.83
C ALA A 531 29.70 23.55 -3.65
N SER A 532 30.84 23.73 -2.98
CA SER A 532 32.13 24.01 -3.64
C SER A 532 32.58 22.85 -4.51
N THR A 533 32.45 21.62 -4.00
CA THR A 533 32.81 20.39 -4.73
C THR A 533 31.95 20.21 -5.98
N ILE A 534 30.65 20.51 -5.88
CA ILE A 534 29.70 20.45 -6.98
C ILE A 534 30.04 21.53 -8.02
N LEU A 535 30.17 22.81 -7.63
CA LEU A 535 30.53 23.90 -8.55
C LEU A 535 31.87 23.68 -9.24
N PHE A 536 32.87 23.19 -8.52
CA PHE A 536 34.15 22.86 -9.13
C PHE A 536 34.01 21.76 -10.19
N SER A 537 33.23 20.72 -9.88
CA SER A 537 33.01 19.61 -10.81
C SER A 537 32.27 20.09 -12.07
N ILE A 538 31.27 20.95 -11.92
CA ILE A 538 30.53 21.59 -13.03
C ILE A 538 31.47 22.44 -13.89
N THR A 539 32.18 23.39 -13.29
CA THR A 539 33.08 24.32 -14.02
C THR A 539 34.26 23.62 -14.68
N SER A 540 34.70 22.47 -14.18
CA SER A 540 35.82 21.70 -14.76
C SER A 540 35.44 20.89 -16.00
N ASN A 541 34.19 20.44 -16.10
CA ASN A 541 33.72 19.58 -17.21
C ASN A 541 32.76 20.30 -18.18
N CYS A 542 32.56 21.60 -18.02
CA CYS A 542 31.60 22.36 -18.82
C CYS A 542 32.09 22.61 -20.25
N SER A 543 31.16 22.72 -21.20
CA SER A 543 31.48 23.09 -22.59
C SER A 543 31.89 24.57 -22.67
N PRO A 544 32.77 24.98 -23.61
CA PRO A 544 33.29 26.35 -23.69
C PRO A 544 32.23 27.44 -23.84
N HIS A 545 31.02 27.09 -24.29
CA HIS A 545 29.92 28.01 -24.52
C HIS A 545 28.83 27.95 -23.44
N SER A 546 29.01 27.12 -22.41
CA SER A 546 28.06 27.01 -21.31
C SER A 546 28.14 28.22 -20.36
N TYR A 547 27.03 28.53 -19.70
CA TYR A 547 27.00 29.55 -18.64
C TYR A 547 28.01 29.24 -17.52
N ALA A 548 28.19 27.96 -17.19
CA ALA A 548 29.20 27.48 -16.25
C ALA A 548 30.63 27.89 -16.65
N HIS A 549 30.96 27.85 -17.93
CA HIS A 549 32.27 28.26 -18.43
C HIS A 549 32.46 29.78 -18.33
N VAL A 550 31.44 30.55 -18.73
CA VAL A 550 31.44 32.02 -18.65
C VAL A 550 31.61 32.50 -17.20
N GLU A 551 30.94 31.84 -16.25
CA GLU A 551 31.05 32.16 -14.82
C GLU A 551 32.22 31.45 -14.13
N SER A 552 33.00 30.61 -14.83
CA SER A 552 34.00 29.74 -14.20
C SER A 552 35.10 30.51 -13.46
N GLU A 553 35.55 31.64 -13.99
CA GLU A 553 36.53 32.51 -13.31
C GLU A 553 35.94 33.14 -12.04
N LYS A 554 34.71 33.64 -12.12
CA LYS A 554 34.01 34.23 -10.98
C LYS A 554 33.73 33.19 -9.90
N ILE A 555 33.30 31.99 -10.30
CA ILE A 555 33.12 30.84 -9.40
C ILE A 555 34.45 30.44 -8.78
N ARG A 556 35.56 30.36 -9.53
CA ARG A 556 36.89 30.05 -8.97
C ARG A 556 37.34 31.10 -7.95
N SER A 557 37.07 32.38 -8.21
CA SER A 557 37.32 33.47 -7.27
C SER A 557 36.50 33.31 -5.99
N GLU A 558 35.19 33.08 -6.11
CA GLU A 558 34.27 32.84 -4.98
C GLU A 558 34.69 31.59 -4.17
N LEU A 559 35.11 30.52 -4.84
CA LEU A 559 35.64 29.31 -4.20
C LEU A 559 36.94 29.60 -3.43
N SER A 560 37.87 30.36 -4.02
CA SER A 560 39.11 30.75 -3.37
C SER A 560 38.84 31.57 -2.10
N GLU A 561 37.91 32.51 -2.19
CA GLU A 561 37.50 33.34 -1.05
C GLU A 561 36.85 32.48 0.05
N ILE A 562 35.94 31.57 -0.29
CA ILE A 562 35.31 30.66 0.68
C ILE A 562 36.34 29.73 1.32
N ILE A 563 37.29 29.19 0.56
CA ILE A 563 38.38 28.37 1.09
C ILE A 563 39.21 29.18 2.09
N SER A 564 39.49 30.46 1.80
CA SER A 564 40.16 31.36 2.74
C SER A 564 39.34 31.63 4.02
N ILE A 565 38.01 31.75 3.89
CA ILE A 565 37.07 32.07 4.99
C ILE A 565 36.76 30.88 5.89
N ILE A 566 36.58 29.69 5.31
CA ILE A 566 36.39 28.42 6.03
C ILE A 566 37.57 28.21 6.97
N GLY A 567 38.76 28.64 6.55
CA GLY A 567 40.00 28.52 7.30
C GLY A 567 40.41 27.06 7.40
N ILE A 568 41.71 26.83 7.32
CA ILE A 568 42.31 25.50 7.46
C ILE A 568 41.79 24.76 8.72
N HIS A 569 41.45 25.49 9.79
CA HIS A 569 40.89 24.93 11.03
C HIS A 569 39.55 24.20 10.88
N GLN A 570 38.64 24.57 9.96
CA GLN A 570 37.36 23.85 9.81
C GLN A 570 37.48 22.59 8.92
N ILE A 571 38.43 22.59 7.99
CA ILE A 571 38.80 21.41 7.16
C ILE A 571 39.25 20.25 8.06
N THR A 572 39.83 20.53 9.24
CA THR A 572 40.21 19.50 10.22
C THR A 572 39.05 18.81 10.94
N ALA A 573 37.83 19.37 10.94
CA ALA A 573 36.72 18.81 11.69
C ALA A 573 36.07 17.61 11.00
N ASN A 574 36.17 17.52 9.66
CA ASN A 574 35.64 16.42 8.88
C ASN A 574 36.67 15.95 7.85
N VAL A 575 37.87 15.63 8.35
CA VAL A 575 38.98 15.14 7.54
C VAL A 575 38.48 14.06 6.58
N ASP A 576 37.75 13.04 7.06
CA ASP A 576 37.29 11.93 6.22
C ASP A 576 36.41 12.35 5.01
N ALA A 577 35.60 13.41 5.10
CA ALA A 577 34.84 13.95 3.96
C ALA A 577 35.73 14.71 2.95
N VAL A 578 36.78 15.36 3.44
CA VAL A 578 37.83 15.98 2.62
C VAL A 578 38.74 14.90 2.00
N LEU A 579 38.91 13.76 2.68
CA LEU A 579 39.74 12.63 2.24
C LEU A 579 39.05 11.70 1.22
N SER A 580 37.72 11.68 1.16
CA SER A 580 36.95 10.68 0.40
C SER A 580 36.79 10.99 -1.09
N ASN A 581 37.14 12.20 -1.52
CA ASN A 581 36.99 12.62 -2.91
C ASN A 581 38.29 13.23 -3.42
N ASN A 582 38.53 13.15 -4.73
CA ASN A 582 39.66 13.73 -5.47
C ASN A 582 39.81 15.28 -5.31
N PHE A 583 39.19 15.88 -4.29
CA PHE A 583 39.24 17.27 -3.90
C PHE A 583 40.66 17.75 -3.65
N LEU A 584 41.52 16.98 -2.98
CA LEU A 584 42.87 17.46 -2.65
C LEU A 584 43.74 17.68 -3.90
N GLU A 585 43.70 16.75 -4.86
CA GLU A 585 44.31 16.95 -6.19
C GLU A 585 43.71 18.17 -6.90
N LYS A 586 42.38 18.31 -6.86
CA LYS A 586 41.67 19.43 -7.49
C LYS A 586 41.97 20.78 -6.82
N LEU A 587 42.18 20.82 -5.50
CA LEU A 587 42.51 22.02 -4.72
C LEU A 587 43.94 22.49 -4.96
N ILE A 588 44.87 21.55 -5.09
CA ILE A 588 46.26 21.83 -5.45
C ILE A 588 46.32 22.48 -6.84
N ILE A 589 45.49 22.01 -7.78
CA ILE A 589 45.38 22.60 -9.13
C ILE A 589 44.82 24.04 -9.07
N LEU A 590 43.93 24.34 -8.12
CA LEU A 590 43.28 25.65 -7.98
C LEU A 590 44.15 26.72 -7.29
N THR A 591 44.97 26.33 -6.32
CA THR A 591 45.70 27.25 -5.42
C THR A 591 46.97 27.85 -6.02
N LYS A 592 47.00 28.02 -7.35
CA LYS A 592 48.17 28.45 -8.16
C LYS A 592 48.94 29.69 -7.65
N SER A 593 48.41 30.46 -6.71
CA SER A 593 48.93 31.77 -6.32
C SER A 593 49.33 31.94 -4.85
N ASP A 594 49.14 30.95 -3.97
CA ASP A 594 49.53 31.08 -2.55
C ASP A 594 50.39 29.89 -2.11
N GLU A 595 51.71 30.11 -2.01
CA GLU A 595 52.69 29.09 -1.62
C GLU A 595 52.37 28.46 -0.25
N SER A 596 51.85 29.23 0.69
CA SER A 596 51.50 28.78 2.04
C SER A 596 50.35 27.77 2.00
N ILE A 597 49.31 28.08 1.22
CA ILE A 597 48.15 27.20 1.05
C ILE A 597 48.54 25.96 0.25
N LEU A 598 49.33 26.12 -0.82
CA LEU A 598 49.84 25.01 -1.63
C LEU A 598 50.67 24.05 -0.77
N PHE A 599 51.54 24.57 0.11
CA PHE A 599 52.36 23.78 1.02
C PHE A 599 51.52 23.02 2.05
N ALA A 600 50.50 23.66 2.64
CA ALA A 600 49.56 23.01 3.56
C ALA A 600 48.81 21.86 2.85
N LEU A 601 48.36 22.08 1.61
CA LEU A 601 47.65 21.08 0.81
C LEU A 601 48.56 19.92 0.35
N LEU A 602 49.79 20.21 -0.08
CA LEU A 602 50.80 19.18 -0.40
C LEU A 602 51.17 18.36 0.84
N THR A 603 51.33 19.02 2.00
CA THR A 603 51.58 18.35 3.28
C THR A 603 50.43 17.40 3.64
N LEU A 604 49.18 17.86 3.49
CA LEU A 604 47.98 17.03 3.63
C LEU A 604 47.98 15.84 2.64
N GLN A 605 48.40 16.04 1.39
CA GLN A 605 48.47 14.97 0.37
C GLN A 605 49.51 13.91 0.71
N ILE A 606 50.69 14.33 1.14
CA ILE A 606 51.78 13.43 1.56
C ILE A 606 51.35 12.62 2.77
N MET A 607 50.74 13.28 3.77
CA MET A 607 50.20 12.59 4.95
C MET A 607 49.11 11.58 4.55
N LEU A 608 48.27 11.89 3.56
CA LEU A 608 47.27 10.96 3.04
C LEU A 608 47.86 9.77 2.30
N HIS A 609 48.94 9.97 1.55
CA HIS A 609 49.61 8.87 0.88
C HIS A 609 50.18 7.86 1.88
N GLN A 610 50.61 8.33 3.06
CA GLN A 610 51.04 7.50 4.20
C GLN A 610 49.88 6.79 4.93
N LYS A 611 48.63 7.27 4.80
CA LYS A 611 47.43 6.61 5.39
C LYS A 611 47.14 5.27 4.72
N LYS A 612 47.29 5.16 3.40
CA LYS A 612 47.08 3.89 2.66
C LYS A 612 48.00 2.76 3.11
N GLU A 613 49.17 3.06 3.67
CA GLU A 613 50.09 2.05 4.20
C GLU A 613 49.79 1.66 5.65
N ASN A 614 49.09 2.49 6.42
CA ASN A 614 48.97 2.37 7.88
C ASN A 614 47.58 1.96 8.40
N GLU A 615 46.64 1.58 7.53
CA GLU A 615 45.26 1.23 7.89
C GLU A 615 45.07 -0.04 8.77
N LYS A 616 46.14 -0.67 9.27
CA LYS A 616 46.01 -1.91 10.06
C LYS A 616 45.76 -1.73 11.56
N ASN A 617 45.82 -0.53 12.15
CA ASN A 617 45.61 -0.36 13.61
C ASN A 617 45.00 1.00 14.03
N VAL A 618 43.99 0.96 14.92
CA VAL A 618 43.24 2.11 15.46
C VAL A 618 44.14 3.11 16.22
N LEU A 619 45.17 2.62 16.93
CA LEU A 619 46.12 3.46 17.66
C LEU A 619 46.99 4.29 16.70
N THR A 620 47.46 3.68 15.62
CA THR A 620 48.24 4.37 14.57
C THR A 620 47.40 5.45 13.89
N LYS A 621 46.10 5.17 13.68
CA LYS A 621 45.13 6.12 13.14
C LYS A 621 44.97 7.34 14.06
N LEU A 622 44.78 7.16 15.37
CA LEU A 622 44.65 8.27 16.34
C LEU A 622 45.92 9.13 16.45
N CYS A 623 47.10 8.51 16.55
CA CYS A 623 48.39 9.24 16.56
C CYS A 623 48.59 10.05 15.27
N PHE A 624 48.25 9.47 14.12
CA PHE A 624 48.30 10.15 12.84
C PHE A 624 47.36 11.37 12.80
N TYR A 625 46.10 11.25 13.24
CA TYR A 625 45.18 12.39 13.32
C TYR A 625 45.64 13.48 14.30
N GLN A 626 46.22 13.10 15.45
CA GLN A 626 46.80 14.07 16.38
C GLN A 626 47.98 14.82 15.77
N LYS A 627 48.88 14.12 15.08
CA LYS A 627 50.05 14.71 14.42
C LYS A 627 49.63 15.59 13.23
N LEU A 628 48.61 15.17 12.48
CA LEU A 628 47.96 15.98 11.45
C LEU A 628 47.38 17.26 12.06
N ARG A 629 46.62 17.15 13.14
CA ARG A 629 46.03 18.29 13.83
C ARG A 629 47.08 19.26 14.37
N GLN A 630 48.19 18.75 14.93
CA GLN A 630 49.31 19.57 15.38
C GLN A 630 50.01 20.28 14.23
N ASN A 631 50.36 19.56 13.15
CA ASN A 631 51.00 20.17 11.98
C ASN A 631 50.11 21.23 11.32
N VAL A 632 48.80 21.00 11.30
CA VAL A 632 47.80 21.95 10.80
C VAL A 632 47.54 23.13 11.77
N GLN A 633 47.91 23.02 13.05
CA GLN A 633 47.91 24.16 13.98
C GLN A 633 49.21 24.98 13.94
N ILE A 634 50.32 24.34 13.54
CA ILE A 634 51.63 24.97 13.39
C ILE A 634 51.69 25.78 12.08
N LEU A 635 51.11 25.25 11.01
CA LEU A 635 50.76 25.98 9.78
C LEU A 635 49.65 27.00 10.08
#